data_AF-A0A2I0JJ28-F1
#
_entry.id   AF-A0A2I0JJ28-F1
#
_cell.length_a   1.000
_cell.length_b   1.000
_cell.length_c   1.000
_cell.angle_alpha   90.00
_cell.angle_beta   90.00
_cell.angle_gamma   90.00
#
_symmetry.space_group_name_H-M   'P 1'
#
loop_
_entity.id
_entity.type
_entity.pdbx_description
1 polymer ?
#
loop_
_entity_poly.entity_id
_entity_poly.type
_entity_poly.pdbx_seq_one_letter_code
_entity_poly.pdbx_strand_id
1 'polypeptide(L)'
;MYYTNFVSSAEGYFQTVICNSPEFVHTAINHDLHYISWDRPPRQHPRTITLRDLPRMIELNVPFARKFGQEHMVVMDKIDRDLLGRKNGSFTPGGWCVGENCSDVGDPTSLRPGAGALRLRAIMARLLANQTGQNYCKV
;
A
#
# COMPACT_ATOMS: atom_id res chain seq x y z
N MET A 1 -11.72 -2.00 -28.39
CA MET A 1 -10.67 -0.97 -28.20
C MET A 1 -11.29 0.40 -27.83
N TYR A 2 -12.05 0.51 -26.74
CA TYR A 2 -12.62 1.82 -26.33
C TYR A 2 -11.60 2.68 -25.56
N TYR A 3 -10.88 2.07 -24.61
CA TYR A 3 -9.93 2.75 -23.74
C TYR A 3 -8.57 3.10 -24.37
N THR A 4 -8.34 2.74 -25.65
CA THR A 4 -7.06 3.02 -26.33
C THR A 4 -6.87 4.50 -26.67
N ASN A 5 -7.97 5.26 -26.80
CA ASN A 5 -7.96 6.69 -27.12
C ASN A 5 -8.60 7.54 -26.00
N PHE A 6 -8.58 7.04 -24.75
CA PHE A 6 -9.15 7.72 -23.59
C PHE A 6 -8.05 8.34 -22.72
N VAL A 7 -8.20 9.62 -22.34
CA VAL A 7 -7.26 10.30 -21.44
C VAL A 7 -7.26 9.60 -20.08
N SER A 8 -6.08 9.28 -19.54
CA SER A 8 -5.93 8.56 -18.27
C SER A 8 -6.69 7.23 -18.26
N SER A 9 -6.61 6.45 -19.35
CA SER A 9 -7.32 5.17 -19.50
C SER A 9 -7.22 4.22 -18.30
N ALA A 10 -6.06 4.17 -17.64
CA ALA A 10 -5.83 3.36 -16.44
C ALA A 10 -6.69 3.77 -15.22
N GLU A 11 -7.20 5.00 -15.15
CA GLU A 11 -8.03 5.49 -14.05
C GLU A 11 -9.48 5.00 -14.12
N GLY A 12 -9.92 4.44 -15.25
CA GLY A 12 -11.28 3.91 -15.41
C GLY A 12 -11.37 2.52 -16.04
N TYR A 13 -10.35 2.06 -16.78
CA TYR A 13 -10.41 0.80 -17.52
C TYR A 13 -10.67 -0.40 -16.61
N PHE A 14 -9.85 -0.57 -15.57
CA PHE A 14 -9.93 -1.75 -14.70
C PHE A 14 -11.20 -1.75 -13.84
N GLN A 15 -11.63 -0.58 -13.38
CA GLN A 15 -12.87 -0.40 -12.62
C GLN A 15 -14.09 -0.76 -13.48
N THR A 16 -14.12 -0.31 -14.74
CA THR A 16 -15.20 -0.66 -15.67
C THR A 16 -15.22 -2.16 -15.96
N VAL A 17 -14.07 -2.77 -16.26
CA VAL A 17 -13.98 -4.20 -16.58
C VAL A 17 -14.40 -5.06 -15.40
N ILE A 18 -13.85 -4.80 -14.19
CA ILE A 18 -14.16 -5.63 -13.01
C ILE A 18 -15.65 -5.54 -12.61
N CYS A 19 -16.27 -4.37 -12.77
CA CYS A 19 -17.69 -4.19 -12.45
C CYS A 19 -18.66 -4.73 -13.50
N ASN A 20 -18.21 -5.01 -14.72
CA ASN A 20 -19.03 -5.58 -15.80
C ASN A 20 -18.68 -7.05 -16.10
N SER A 21 -17.80 -7.67 -15.30
CA SER A 21 -17.47 -9.09 -15.41
C SER A 21 -18.27 -9.87 -14.36
N PRO A 22 -19.25 -10.71 -14.74
CA PRO A 22 -20.08 -11.46 -13.79
C PRO A 22 -19.28 -12.28 -12.78
N GLU A 23 -18.10 -12.76 -13.17
CA GLU A 23 -17.20 -13.53 -12.32
C GLU A 23 -16.57 -12.70 -11.20
N PHE A 24 -16.36 -11.39 -11.41
CA PHE A 24 -15.58 -10.53 -10.50
C PHE A 24 -16.40 -9.42 -9.83
N VAL A 25 -17.58 -9.10 -10.35
CA VAL A 25 -18.43 -7.99 -9.86
C VAL A 25 -18.70 -8.06 -8.36
N HIS A 26 -18.87 -9.26 -7.81
CA HIS A 26 -19.13 -9.49 -6.37
C HIS A 26 -17.86 -9.54 -5.51
N THR A 27 -16.68 -9.54 -6.13
CA THR A 27 -15.38 -9.61 -5.44
C THR A 27 -14.66 -8.27 -5.37
N ALA A 28 -15.16 -7.25 -6.08
CA ALA A 28 -14.57 -5.92 -6.08
C ALA A 28 -14.59 -5.30 -4.67
N ILE A 29 -13.46 -4.70 -4.26
CA ILE A 29 -13.32 -3.94 -3.01
C ILE A 29 -12.95 -2.51 -3.40
N ASN A 30 -13.68 -1.51 -2.89
CA ASN A 30 -13.43 -0.10 -3.17
C ASN A 30 -12.26 0.47 -2.33
N HIS A 31 -11.07 -0.12 -2.46
CA HIS A 31 -9.86 0.32 -1.77
C HIS A 31 -8.60 -0.12 -2.52
N ASP A 32 -7.70 0.80 -2.84
CA ASP A 32 -6.49 0.54 -3.65
C ASP A 32 -5.22 0.23 -2.82
N LEU A 33 -5.33 0.23 -1.49
CA LEU A 33 -4.25 -0.05 -0.53
C LEU A 33 -3.14 1.01 -0.49
N HIS A 34 -3.36 2.19 -1.07
CA HIS A 34 -2.39 3.28 -1.07
C HIS A 34 -2.78 4.41 -0.11
N TYR A 35 -1.79 4.95 0.59
CA TYR A 35 -1.87 6.31 1.15
C TYR A 35 -1.53 7.32 0.06
N ILE A 36 -2.50 8.17 -0.29
CA ILE A 36 -2.31 9.27 -1.23
C ILE A 36 -2.78 10.57 -0.59
N SER A 37 -1.88 11.55 -0.49
CA SER A 37 -2.17 12.84 0.14
C SER A 37 -2.60 13.85 -0.94
N TRP A 38 -3.84 14.32 -0.89
CA TRP A 38 -4.41 15.28 -1.85
C TRP A 38 -4.67 16.65 -1.23
N ASP A 39 -4.52 17.71 -2.02
CA ASP A 39 -5.05 19.04 -1.69
C ASP A 39 -6.57 19.01 -1.49
N ARG A 40 -7.11 20.04 -0.82
CA ARG A 40 -8.55 20.29 -0.73
C ARG A 40 -8.84 21.71 -1.22
N PRO A 41 -9.43 21.89 -2.41
CA PRO A 41 -9.85 20.87 -3.38
C PRO A 41 -8.66 20.13 -4.04
N PRO A 42 -8.86 18.89 -4.53
CA PRO A 42 -7.78 18.12 -5.15
C PRO A 42 -7.30 18.80 -6.44
N ARG A 43 -5.98 18.79 -6.65
CA ARG A 43 -5.31 19.22 -7.90
C ARG A 43 -5.14 18.03 -8.85
N GLN A 44 -4.53 18.24 -10.02
CA GLN A 44 -4.25 17.17 -11.00
C GLN A 44 -3.31 16.08 -10.46
N HIS A 45 -2.39 16.43 -9.55
CA HIS A 45 -1.42 15.50 -8.98
C HIS A 45 -1.46 15.54 -7.46
N PRO A 46 -1.24 14.39 -6.79
CA PRO A 46 -1.21 14.35 -5.34
C PRO A 46 -0.01 15.14 -4.81
N ARG A 47 -0.15 15.65 -3.58
CA ARG A 47 0.92 16.31 -2.86
C ARG A 47 2.03 15.32 -2.52
N THR A 48 3.21 15.85 -2.29
CA THR A 48 4.34 15.09 -1.76
C THR A 48 4.12 14.80 -0.27
N ILE A 49 4.37 13.56 0.13
CA ILE A 49 4.32 13.09 1.52
C ILE A 49 5.46 13.75 2.31
N THR A 50 5.14 14.21 3.51
CA THR A 50 6.09 14.81 4.46
C THR A 50 6.09 14.06 5.78
N LEU A 51 7.00 14.41 6.71
CA LEU A 51 7.01 13.84 8.06
C LEU A 51 5.67 14.04 8.80
N ARG A 52 4.91 15.09 8.46
CA ARG A 52 3.60 15.37 9.06
C ARG A 52 2.53 14.34 8.68
N ASP A 53 2.71 13.68 7.54
CA ASP A 53 1.78 12.65 7.05
C ASP A 53 2.05 11.28 7.68
N LEU A 54 3.25 11.03 8.21
CA LEU A 54 3.68 9.71 8.69
C LEU A 54 2.78 9.09 9.76
N PRO A 55 2.35 9.81 10.82
CA PRO A 55 1.49 9.23 11.84
C PRO A 55 0.20 8.66 11.24
N ARG A 56 -0.44 9.44 10.35
CA ARG A 56 -1.67 9.04 9.66
C ARG A 56 -1.43 7.89 8.68
N MET A 57 -0.31 7.93 7.96
CA MET A 57 0.05 6.85 7.02
C MET A 57 0.19 5.51 7.75
N ILE A 58 0.84 5.51 8.93
CA ILE A 58 1.02 4.31 9.75
C ILE A 58 -0.32 3.85 10.36
N GLU A 59 -1.13 4.78 10.88
CA GLU A 59 -2.43 4.50 11.48
C GLU A 59 -3.39 3.78 10.52
N LEU A 60 -3.38 4.18 9.25
CA LEU A 60 -4.26 3.60 8.23
C LEU A 60 -3.89 2.16 7.86
N ASN A 61 -2.74 1.65 8.30
CA ASN A 61 -2.23 0.30 8.02
C ASN A 61 -2.12 -0.05 6.53
N VAL A 62 -2.12 0.95 5.65
CA VAL A 62 -1.96 0.75 4.21
C VAL A 62 -0.51 0.41 3.88
N PRO A 63 -0.25 -0.61 3.06
CA PRO A 63 1.11 -1.07 2.77
C PRO A 63 1.88 -0.15 1.81
N PHE A 64 1.18 0.66 1.01
CA PHE A 64 1.80 1.50 -0.01
C PHE A 64 1.49 2.97 0.20
N ALA A 65 2.35 3.85 -0.29
CA ALA A 65 2.16 5.29 -0.22
C ALA A 65 2.79 6.00 -1.44
N ARG A 66 2.19 7.12 -1.86
CA ARG A 66 2.73 8.03 -2.89
C ARG A 66 2.17 9.46 -2.72
N LYS A 67 2.81 10.51 -3.21
CA LYS A 67 4.11 10.62 -3.91
C LYS A 67 5.19 11.06 -2.93
N PHE A 68 6.41 10.57 -3.10
CA PHE A 68 7.57 11.08 -2.37
C PHE A 68 8.28 12.15 -3.23
N GLY A 69 8.54 13.34 -2.65
CA GLY A 69 9.13 14.50 -3.33
C GLY A 69 10.66 14.50 -3.30
N GLN A 70 11.33 15.60 -3.64
CA GLN A 70 12.80 15.69 -3.49
C GLN A 70 13.24 15.57 -2.03
N GLU A 71 12.44 16.11 -1.10
CA GLU A 71 12.62 15.97 0.36
C GLU A 71 12.28 14.56 0.90
N HIS A 72 12.22 13.54 0.04
CA HIS A 72 11.82 12.18 0.44
C HIS A 72 12.81 11.53 1.40
N MET A 73 14.10 11.89 1.36
CA MET A 73 15.15 11.22 2.13
C MET A 73 14.78 11.13 3.62
N VAL A 74 14.36 12.25 4.23
CA VAL A 74 14.01 12.29 5.66
C VAL A 74 12.82 11.40 6.00
N VAL A 75 11.82 11.34 5.11
CA VAL A 75 10.63 10.50 5.29
C VAL A 75 10.98 9.02 5.09
N MET A 76 11.77 8.71 4.06
CA MET A 76 12.24 7.36 3.78
C MET A 76 13.14 6.83 4.89
N ASP A 77 14.06 7.64 5.42
CA ASP A 77 14.91 7.28 6.55
C ASP A 77 14.08 6.95 7.80
N LYS A 78 12.99 7.71 8.02
CA LYS A 78 12.05 7.47 9.12
C LYS A 78 11.31 6.14 8.91
N ILE A 79 10.89 5.81 7.70
CA ILE A 79 10.26 4.52 7.36
C ILE A 79 11.26 3.36 7.52
N ASP A 80 12.45 3.51 6.95
CA ASP A 80 13.52 2.51 6.98
C ASP A 80 13.88 2.15 8.42
N ARG A 81 14.08 3.16 9.27
CA ARG A 81 14.42 2.95 10.69
C ARG A 81 13.23 2.43 11.50
N ASP A 82 12.08 3.08 11.43
CA ASP A 82 11.01 2.86 12.40
C ASP A 82 10.05 1.72 12.00
N LEU A 83 9.87 1.47 10.69
CA LEU A 83 8.94 0.45 10.19
C LEU A 83 9.66 -0.78 9.65
N LEU A 84 10.82 -0.61 9.02
CA LEU A 84 11.57 -1.69 8.38
C LEU A 84 12.77 -2.16 9.21
N GLY A 85 13.15 -1.43 10.26
CA GLY A 85 14.28 -1.79 11.11
C GLY A 85 15.63 -1.84 10.38
N ARG A 86 15.75 -1.11 9.25
CA ARG A 86 16.99 -1.05 8.47
C ARG A 86 18.02 -0.18 9.19
N LYS A 87 19.28 -0.60 9.16
CA LYS A 87 20.42 0.14 9.72
C LYS A 87 21.42 0.41 8.61
N ASN A 88 21.89 1.65 8.47
CA ASN A 88 22.95 2.03 7.52
C ASN A 88 22.69 1.55 6.07
N GLY A 89 21.43 1.58 5.62
CA GLY A 89 21.05 1.12 4.27
C GLY A 89 21.00 -0.40 4.08
N SER A 90 21.14 -1.19 5.14
CA SER A 90 21.00 -2.66 5.11
C SER A 90 19.67 -3.12 4.53
N PHE A 91 19.56 -4.38 4.15
CA PHE A 91 18.26 -4.95 3.79
C PHE A 91 17.30 -4.98 5.00
N THR A 92 16.00 -4.95 4.72
CA THR A 92 14.96 -5.18 5.73
C THR A 92 15.09 -6.61 6.25
N PRO A 93 15.31 -6.83 7.56
CA PRO A 93 15.40 -8.17 8.13
C PRO A 93 14.10 -8.95 7.90
N GLY A 94 14.23 -10.18 7.38
CA GLY A 94 13.12 -11.08 7.11
C GLY A 94 13.22 -12.39 7.89
N GLY A 95 12.40 -13.39 7.54
CA GLY A 95 12.46 -14.71 8.17
C GLY A 95 13.75 -15.50 7.86
N TRP A 96 14.55 -15.01 6.90
CA TRP A 96 15.88 -15.49 6.55
C TRP A 96 17.00 -14.95 7.46
N CYS A 97 16.71 -13.91 8.24
CA CYS A 97 17.71 -13.25 9.07
C CYS A 97 18.02 -14.07 10.34
N VAL A 98 19.26 -14.53 10.50
CA VAL A 98 19.70 -15.33 11.67
C VAL A 98 20.99 -14.76 12.29
N GLY A 99 21.34 -15.22 13.49
CA GLY A 99 22.45 -14.69 14.28
C GLY A 99 22.10 -13.38 15.01
N GLU A 100 23.02 -12.89 15.85
CA GLU A 100 22.83 -11.62 16.55
C GLU A 100 22.82 -10.45 15.56
N ASN A 101 21.81 -9.58 15.64
CA ASN A 101 21.66 -8.43 14.75
C ASN A 101 21.65 -8.75 13.24
N CYS A 102 21.21 -9.96 12.84
CA CYS A 102 21.23 -10.36 11.42
C CYS A 102 22.64 -10.54 10.84
N SER A 103 23.57 -11.09 11.61
CA SER A 103 24.95 -11.33 11.14
C SER A 103 25.03 -12.30 9.97
N ASP A 104 24.07 -13.23 9.87
CA ASP A 104 24.11 -14.35 8.93
C ASP A 104 22.81 -14.49 8.13
N VAL A 105 22.93 -15.03 6.92
CA VAL A 105 21.80 -15.34 6.04
C VAL A 105 21.42 -16.80 6.23
N GLY A 106 20.26 -17.04 6.82
CA GLY A 106 19.60 -18.33 6.90
C GLY A 106 18.79 -18.65 5.66
N ASP A 107 17.73 -19.44 5.82
CA ASP A 107 16.86 -19.87 4.72
C ASP A 107 16.08 -18.69 4.10
N PRO A 108 16.34 -18.32 2.82
CA PRO A 108 15.63 -17.25 2.12
C PRO A 108 14.12 -17.51 1.95
N THR A 109 13.70 -18.77 2.03
CA THR A 109 12.30 -19.18 1.86
C THR A 109 11.52 -19.23 3.17
N SER A 110 12.20 -19.06 4.31
CA SER A 110 11.57 -18.94 5.62
C SER A 110 10.73 -17.66 5.70
N LEU A 111 9.41 -17.83 5.66
CA LEU A 111 8.45 -16.74 5.80
C LEU A 111 7.95 -16.65 7.24
N ARG A 112 8.27 -15.54 7.92
CA ARG A 112 7.79 -15.25 9.28
C ARG A 112 7.06 -13.91 9.31
N PRO A 113 5.77 -13.87 9.69
CA PRO A 113 5.02 -12.62 9.79
C PRO A 113 5.65 -11.65 10.81
N GLY A 114 6.14 -10.51 10.33
CA GLY A 114 6.59 -9.39 11.18
C GLY A 114 5.47 -8.38 11.48
N ALA A 115 5.82 -7.28 12.13
CA ALA A 115 4.86 -6.20 12.46
C ALA A 115 4.15 -5.64 11.21
N GLY A 116 4.85 -5.52 10.08
CA GLY A 116 4.24 -5.12 8.80
C GLY A 116 3.17 -6.09 8.30
N ALA A 117 3.41 -7.39 8.42
CA ALA A 117 2.44 -8.42 8.05
C ALA A 117 1.20 -8.39 8.96
N LEU A 118 1.37 -8.10 10.25
CA LEU A 118 0.25 -7.91 11.19
C LEU A 118 -0.61 -6.68 10.82
N ARG A 119 0.01 -5.57 10.43
CA ARG A 119 -0.70 -4.38 9.94
C ARG A 119 -1.47 -4.68 8.66
N LEU A 120 -0.85 -5.36 7.69
CA LEU A 120 -1.50 -5.78 6.45
C LEU A 120 -2.71 -6.70 6.73
N ARG A 121 -2.55 -7.68 7.64
CA ARG A 121 -3.66 -8.54 8.05
C ARG A 121 -4.82 -7.73 8.64
N ALA A 122 -4.53 -6.73 9.47
CA ALA A 122 -5.55 -5.90 10.10
C ALA A 122 -6.36 -5.09 9.06
N ILE A 123 -5.72 -4.45 8.09
CA ILE A 123 -6.44 -3.73 7.03
C ILE A 123 -7.23 -4.69 6.13
N MET A 124 -6.66 -5.83 5.77
CA MET A 124 -7.36 -6.83 4.94
C MET A 124 -8.61 -7.36 5.65
N ALA A 125 -8.51 -7.71 6.93
CA ALA A 125 -9.66 -8.14 7.73
C ALA A 125 -10.76 -7.07 7.76
N ARG A 126 -10.38 -5.80 7.93
CA ARG A 126 -11.33 -4.67 7.91
C ARG A 126 -12.01 -4.51 6.54
N LEU A 127 -11.25 -4.60 5.46
CA LEU A 127 -11.80 -4.46 4.10
C LEU A 127 -12.78 -5.59 3.75
N LEU A 128 -12.43 -6.82 4.09
CA LEU A 128 -13.29 -7.98 3.86
C LEU A 128 -14.56 -7.95 4.73
N ALA A 129 -14.46 -7.51 5.98
CA ALA A 129 -15.62 -7.34 6.86
C ALA A 129 -16.58 -6.24 6.37
N ASN A 130 -16.07 -5.18 5.74
CA ASN A 130 -16.92 -4.14 5.16
C ASN A 130 -17.55 -4.56 3.82
N GLN A 131 -16.91 -5.48 3.10
CA GLN A 131 -17.41 -5.99 1.81
C GLN A 131 -18.64 -6.88 1.99
N THR A 132 -18.76 -7.62 3.10
CA THR A 132 -19.92 -8.50 3.33
C THR A 132 -21.21 -7.69 3.32
N GLY A 133 -21.98 -7.80 2.23
CA GLY A 133 -23.24 -7.08 2.02
C GLY A 133 -23.14 -5.77 1.21
N GLN A 134 -21.96 -5.38 0.74
CA GLN A 134 -21.79 -4.19 -0.12
C GLN A 134 -21.51 -4.59 -1.57
N ASN A 135 -22.34 -4.12 -2.50
CA ASN A 135 -22.02 -4.12 -3.92
C ASN A 135 -21.45 -2.76 -4.32
N TYR A 136 -20.13 -2.69 -4.53
CA TYR A 136 -19.45 -1.47 -4.96
C TYR A 136 -19.67 -1.15 -6.44
N CYS A 137 -20.07 -2.16 -7.23
CA CYS A 137 -20.40 -2.02 -8.63
C CYS A 137 -21.90 -1.76 -8.76
N LYS A 138 -22.27 -0.48 -8.81
CA LYS A 138 -23.64 -0.07 -9.11
C LYS A 138 -23.83 -0.08 -10.62
N VAL A 139 -24.82 -0.84 -11.09
CA VAL A 139 -25.30 -0.81 -12.47
C VAL A 139 -26.27 0.35 -12.64
#